data_AF-A0A3D1U496-F1
#
_entry.id   AF-A0A3D1U496-F1
#
_cell.length_a   1.000
_cell.length_b   1.000
_cell.length_c   1.000
_cell.angle_alpha   90.00
_cell.angle_beta   90.00
_cell.angle_gamma   90.00
#
_symmetry.space_group_name_H-M   'P 1'
#
loop_
_entity.id
_entity.type
_entity.pdbx_description
1 polymer ?
#
loop_
_entity_poly.entity_id
_entity_poly.type
_entity_poly.pdbx_seq_one_letter_code
_entity_poly.pdbx_strand_id
1 'polypeptide(L)'
;MAALSPFAVLLRRYRDAAELTQEELAERSGVSVRAISDLERGVKSRPQRATVQLLSHGLGLTDSDRAAFEAAMPSRHRSSTHILRSLDLPVGGFLGSVPEGPLVARQREI
;
A
#
# COMPACT_ATOMS: atom_id res chain seq x y z
N MET A 1 -16.17 -0.22 11.65
CA MET A 1 -14.90 -0.91 11.95
C MET A 1 -14.12 -1.05 10.66
N ALA A 2 -13.10 -0.23 10.43
CA ALA A 2 -12.24 -0.41 9.25
C ALA A 2 -11.54 -1.78 9.35
N ALA A 3 -11.51 -2.53 8.25
CA ALA A 3 -10.78 -3.79 8.20
C ALA A 3 -9.29 -3.52 8.51
N LEU A 4 -8.72 -4.25 9.47
CA LEU A 4 -7.29 -4.18 9.78
C LEU A 4 -6.48 -4.47 8.51
N SER A 5 -5.54 -3.60 8.17
CA SER A 5 -4.68 -3.83 7.01
C SER A 5 -3.76 -5.03 7.29
N PRO A 6 -3.34 -5.80 6.27
CA PRO A 6 -2.38 -6.88 6.45
C PRO A 6 -1.09 -6.43 7.16
N PHE A 7 -0.67 -5.19 6.90
CA PHE A 7 0.44 -4.54 7.58
C PHE A 7 0.20 -4.39 9.09
N ALA A 8 -0.98 -3.88 9.49
CA ALA A 8 -1.33 -3.67 10.90
C ALA A 8 -1.32 -4.98 11.68
N VAL A 9 -1.83 -6.05 11.07
CA VAL A 9 -1.85 -7.40 11.65
C VAL A 9 -0.43 -7.95 11.83
N LEU A 10 0.42 -7.82 10.80
CA LEU A 10 1.81 -8.29 10.88
C LEU A 10 2.65 -7.50 11.89
N LEU A 11 2.48 -6.18 11.96
CA LEU A 11 3.18 -5.34 12.95
C LEU A 11 2.88 -5.82 14.37
N ARG A 12 1.59 -5.99 14.69
CA ARG A 12 1.18 -6.49 16.00
C ARG A 12 1.72 -7.89 16.27
N ARG A 13 1.63 -8.80 15.29
CA ARG A 13 2.11 -10.18 15.43
C ARG A 13 3.61 -10.25 15.72
N TYR A 14 4.44 -9.50 14.99
CA TYR A 14 5.87 -9.50 15.23
C TYR A 14 6.22 -8.82 16.55
N ARG A 15 5.50 -7.76 16.95
CA ARG A 15 5.67 -7.12 18.26
C ARG A 15 5.37 -8.10 19.39
N ASP A 16 4.23 -8.80 19.31
CA ASP A 16 3.83 -9.79 20.32
C ASP A 16 4.82 -10.98 20.36
N ALA A 17 5.33 -11.43 19.21
CA ALA A 17 6.34 -12.49 19.12
C ALA A 17 7.72 -12.09 19.67
N ALA A 18 8.05 -10.80 19.61
CA ALA A 18 9.25 -10.23 20.22
C ALA A 18 9.06 -9.85 21.70
N GLU A 19 7.87 -10.10 22.26
CA GLU A 19 7.49 -9.77 23.64
C GLU A 19 7.66 -8.28 23.98
N LEU A 20 7.44 -7.40 23.00
CA LEU A 20 7.58 -5.95 23.18
C LEU A 20 6.24 -5.27 23.43
N THR A 21 6.22 -4.31 24.33
CA THR A 21 5.16 -3.29 24.41
C THR A 21 5.26 -2.29 23.24
N GLN A 22 4.25 -1.45 23.04
CA GLN A 22 4.33 -0.38 22.03
C GLN A 22 5.39 0.66 22.42
N GLU A 23 5.56 0.89 23.72
CA GLU A 23 6.56 1.74 24.34
C GLU A 23 7.98 1.24 24.08
N GLU A 24 8.24 -0.04 24.30
CA GLU A 24 9.56 -0.64 24.05
C GLU A 24 9.88 -0.67 22.55
N LEU A 25 8.91 -0.96 21.68
CA LEU A 25 9.12 -0.87 20.24
C LEU A 25 9.39 0.58 19.80
N ALA A 26 8.72 1.56 20.41
CA ALA A 26 8.95 2.97 20.13
C ALA A 26 10.39 3.38 20.46
N GLU A 27 10.86 2.98 21.63
CA GLU A 27 12.23 3.24 22.07
C GLU A 27 13.26 2.61 21.13
N ARG A 28 13.06 1.33 20.74
CA ARG A 28 13.99 0.63 19.85
C ARG A 28 14.00 1.12 18.41
N SER A 29 12.84 1.54 17.89
CA SER A 29 12.69 1.97 16.50
C SER A 29 12.86 3.47 16.29
N GLY A 30 12.81 4.28 17.35
CA GLY A 30 12.73 5.75 17.26
C GLY A 30 11.41 6.26 16.68
N VAL A 31 10.40 5.40 16.53
CA VAL A 31 9.05 5.76 16.08
C VAL A 31 8.19 6.04 17.31
N SER A 32 7.37 7.09 17.31
CA SER A 32 6.55 7.39 18.49
C SER A 32 5.52 6.29 18.79
N VAL A 33 5.24 6.07 20.09
CA VAL A 33 4.18 5.14 20.56
C VAL A 33 2.85 5.41 19.88
N ARG A 34 2.48 6.69 19.73
CA ARG A 34 1.26 7.11 19.02
C ARG A 34 1.26 6.63 17.57
N ALA A 35 2.38 6.78 16.86
CA ALA A 35 2.47 6.33 15.47
C ALA A 35 2.37 4.80 15.37
N ILE A 36 2.97 4.05 16.30
CA ILE A 36 2.82 2.58 16.37
C ILE A 36 1.36 2.20 16.62
N SER A 37 0.72 2.82 17.60
CA SER A 37 -0.71 2.60 17.91
C SER A 37 -1.62 2.90 16.72
N ASP A 38 -1.36 3.97 15.98
CA ASP A 38 -2.14 4.33 14.78
C ASP A 38 -1.93 3.32 13.63
N LEU A 39 -0.73 2.75 13.51
CA LEU A 39 -0.40 1.72 12.53
C LEU A 39 -1.05 0.38 12.87
N GLU A 40 -0.96 -0.07 14.12
CA GLU A 40 -1.55 -1.34 14.58
C GLU A 40 -3.09 -1.33 14.53
N ARG A 41 -3.71 -0.16 14.73
CA ARG A 41 -5.16 0.03 14.59
C ARG A 41 -5.61 0.23 13.14
N GLY A 42 -4.67 0.35 12.20
CA GLY A 42 -4.97 0.60 10.79
C GLY A 42 -5.47 2.01 10.47
N VAL A 43 -5.42 2.94 11.45
CA VAL A 43 -5.77 4.36 11.27
C VAL A 43 -4.85 5.00 10.23
N LYS A 44 -3.55 4.68 10.29
CA LYS A 44 -2.58 5.06 9.27
C LYS A 44 -2.40 3.91 8.29
N SER A 45 -3.15 3.93 7.19
CA SER A 45 -3.11 2.83 6.22
C SER A 45 -1.87 2.83 5.32
N ARG A 46 -1.07 3.91 5.28
CA ARG A 46 0.10 4.05 4.38
C ARG A 46 1.33 4.59 5.12
N PRO A 47 2.10 3.73 5.82
CA PRO A 47 3.37 4.15 6.41
C PRO A 47 4.39 4.55 5.34
N GLN A 48 5.32 5.46 5.69
CA GLN A 48 6.46 5.77 4.85
C GLN A 48 7.46 4.61 4.90
N ARG A 49 8.20 4.35 3.81
CA ARG A 49 9.21 3.28 3.76
C ARG A 49 10.25 3.41 4.87
N ALA A 50 10.71 4.62 5.17
CA ALA A 50 11.64 4.86 6.26
C ALA A 50 11.08 4.39 7.62
N THR A 51 9.79 4.65 7.90
CA THR A 51 9.14 4.16 9.11
C THR A 51 9.09 2.62 9.15
N VAL A 52 8.81 1.97 8.02
CA VAL A 52 8.78 0.50 7.95
C VAL A 52 10.17 -0.11 8.21
N GLN A 53 11.23 0.52 7.69
CA GLN A 53 12.61 0.11 7.95
C GLN A 53 12.99 0.25 9.43
N LEU A 54 12.66 1.40 10.04
CA LEU A 54 12.88 1.64 11.47
C LEU A 54 12.14 0.61 12.35
N LEU A 55 10.88 0.32 12.03
CA LEU A 55 10.10 -0.70 12.74
C LEU A 55 10.69 -2.10 12.56
N SER A 56 11.12 -2.45 11.34
CA SER A 56 11.75 -3.75 11.07
C SER A 56 13.03 -3.93 11.89
N HIS A 57 13.83 -2.86 12.02
CA HIS A 57 15.02 -2.84 12.85
C HIS A 57 14.68 -2.96 14.35
N GLY A 58 13.72 -2.16 14.84
CA GLY A 58 13.30 -2.20 16.25
C GLY A 58 12.67 -3.53 16.68
N LEU A 59 12.02 -4.24 15.74
CA LEU A 59 11.49 -5.59 15.92
C LEU A 59 12.55 -6.70 15.86
N GLY A 60 13.78 -6.40 15.41
CA GLY A 60 14.83 -7.40 15.25
C GLY A 60 14.52 -8.47 14.19
N LEU A 61 13.79 -8.10 13.13
CA LEU A 61 13.36 -9.06 12.11
C LEU A 61 14.54 -9.64 11.32
N THR A 62 14.47 -10.94 11.01
CA THR A 62 15.36 -11.59 10.04
C THR A 62 15.16 -11.00 8.65
N ASP A 63 16.08 -11.23 7.71
CA ASP A 63 15.92 -10.74 6.32
C ASP A 63 14.65 -11.28 5.65
N SER A 64 14.27 -12.53 5.93
CA SER A 64 13.05 -13.14 5.42
C SER A 64 11.78 -12.51 6.01
N ASP A 65 11.75 -12.28 7.33
CA ASP A 65 10.63 -11.63 7.99
C ASP A 65 10.50 -10.15 7.58
N ARG A 66 11.63 -9.46 7.41
CA ARG A 66 11.66 -8.09 6.91
C ARG A 66 11.06 -8.00 5.51
N ALA A 67 11.42 -8.91 4.61
CA ALA A 67 10.85 -8.95 3.27
C ALA A 67 9.32 -9.18 3.30
N ALA A 68 8.84 -10.09 4.16
CA ALA A 68 7.41 -10.33 4.34
C ALA A 68 6.67 -9.10 4.91
N PHE A 69 7.29 -8.42 5.88
CA PHE A 69 6.76 -7.22 6.52
C PHE A 69 6.68 -6.04 5.54
N GLU A 70 7.71 -5.84 4.71
CA GLU A 70 7.72 -4.81 3.66
C GLU A 70 6.71 -5.10 2.54
N ALA A 71 6.53 -6.37 2.16
CA ALA A 71 5.55 -6.79 1.15
C ALA A 71 4.10 -6.54 1.58
N ALA A 72 3.83 -6.46 2.89
CA ALA A 72 2.52 -6.15 3.43
C ALA A 72 2.15 -4.67 3.31
N MET A 73 3.08 -3.79 2.94
CA MET A 73 2.77 -2.39 2.65
C MET A 73 1.74 -2.30 1.52
N PRO A 74 0.68 -1.49 1.67
CA PRO A 74 -0.27 -1.28 0.58
C PRO A 74 0.44 -0.68 -0.62
N SER A 75 0.49 -1.48 -1.69
CA SER A 75 1.20 -1.12 -2.91
C SER A 75 0.62 0.16 -3.50
N ARG A 76 1.51 1.09 -3.92
CA ARG A 76 1.10 2.38 -4.49
C ARG A 76 0.24 2.24 -5.74
N HIS A 77 0.31 1.08 -6.39
CA HIS A 77 -0.46 0.75 -7.56
C HIS A 77 -0.77 -0.75 -7.50
N ARG A 78 -2.01 -1.10 -7.14
CA ARG A 78 -2.61 -2.37 -7.61
C ARG A 78 -3.90 -2.13 -8.39
N SER A 79 -4.06 -0.94 -8.96
CA SER A 79 -5.17 -0.62 -9.87
C SER A 79 -4.78 -0.74 -11.35
N SER A 80 -3.51 -0.97 -11.68
CA SER A 80 -3.06 -1.08 -13.09
C SER A 80 -2.74 -2.52 -13.53
N THR A 81 -2.55 -3.48 -12.62
CA THR A 81 -2.17 -4.86 -13.00
C THR A 81 -3.35 -5.83 -13.07
N HIS A 82 -4.49 -5.52 -12.45
CA HIS A 82 -5.69 -6.38 -12.54
C HIS A 82 -6.53 -6.11 -13.79
N ILE A 83 -6.42 -4.91 -14.37
CA ILE A 83 -7.08 -4.58 -15.64
C ILE A 83 -6.36 -5.26 -16.82
N LEU A 84 -5.03 -5.37 -16.79
CA LEU A 84 -4.25 -5.97 -17.89
C LEU A 84 -4.21 -7.51 -17.88
N ARG A 85 -4.68 -8.17 -16.82
CA ARG A 85 -4.73 -9.65 -16.75
C ARG A 85 -6.13 -10.21 -17.07
N SER A 86 -7.15 -9.38 -17.05
CA SER A 86 -8.55 -9.78 -17.28
C SER A 86 -9.06 -9.40 -18.68
N LEU A 87 -8.23 -8.71 -19.46
CA LEU A 87 -8.56 -8.26 -20.79
C LEU A 87 -7.90 -9.18 -21.79
N ASP A 88 -8.67 -10.17 -22.26
CA ASP A 88 -8.44 -10.85 -23.52
C ASP A 88 -8.65 -9.84 -24.67
N LEU A 89 -7.73 -8.88 -24.78
CA LEU A 89 -7.75 -7.88 -25.83
C LEU A 89 -6.81 -8.33 -26.95
N PRO A 90 -7.30 -8.45 -28.20
CA PRO A 90 -6.39 -8.54 -29.33
C PRO A 90 -5.54 -7.27 -29.34
N VAL A 91 -4.22 -7.45 -29.38
CA VAL A 91 -3.25 -6.37 -29.61
C VAL A 91 -3.53 -5.77 -31.00
N GLY A 92 -4.42 -4.79 -31.02
CA GLY A 92 -4.66 -3.88 -32.12
C GLY A 92 -4.31 -2.49 -31.62
N GLY A 93 -3.20 -1.93 -32.12
CA GLY A 93 -2.61 -0.70 -31.63
C GLY A 93 -3.58 0.47 -31.64
N PHE A 94 -3.66 1.16 -30.50
CA PHE A 94 -4.21 2.51 -30.46
C PHE A 94 -3.63 3.29 -29.27
N LEU A 95 -2.52 3.97 -29.53
CA LEU A 95 -2.11 5.12 -28.74
C LEU A 95 -2.58 6.36 -29.54
N GLY A 96 -3.63 7.04 -29.08
CA GLY A 96 -4.08 8.27 -29.73
C GLY A 96 -5.50 8.67 -29.34
N SER A 97 -5.64 9.40 -28.25
CA SER A 97 -6.81 10.19 -27.90
C SER A 97 -7.55 10.82 -29.10
N VAL A 98 -8.88 10.66 -29.17
CA VAL A 98 -9.78 11.59 -29.87
C VAL A 98 -11.09 11.70 -29.05
N PRO A 99 -11.65 12.91 -28.89
CA PRO A 99 -12.45 13.31 -27.73
C PRO A 99 -13.93 12.94 -27.80
N GLU A 100 -14.51 12.70 -26.62
CA GLU A 100 -15.95 12.57 -26.37
C GLU A 100 -16.65 13.94 -26.58
N GLY A 101 -17.05 14.22 -27.81
CA GLY A 101 -17.89 15.37 -28.15
C GLY A 101 -18.85 15.01 -29.28
N PRO A 102 -20.13 15.41 -29.24
CA PRO A 102 -21.06 15.09 -30.30
C PRO A 102 -20.60 15.70 -31.63
N LEU A 103 -20.38 14.86 -32.64
CA LEU A 103 -20.20 15.30 -34.02
C LEU A 103 -21.51 15.90 -34.53
N VAL A 104 -21.71 17.20 -34.30
CA VAL A 104 -22.73 17.98 -34.98
C VAL A 104 -22.35 18.07 -36.46
N ALA A 105 -23.03 17.28 -37.28
CA ALA A 105 -22.98 17.43 -38.73
C ALA A 105 -23.72 18.72 -39.13
N ARG A 106 -23.00 19.73 -39.63
CA ARG A 106 -23.63 20.83 -40.40
C ARG A 106 -23.81 20.35 -41.83
N GLN A 107 -25.06 20.08 -42.20
CA GLN A 107 -25.44 20.05 -43.61
C GLN A 107 -25.22 21.43 -44.24
N ARG A 108 -24.86 21.38 -45.52
CA ARG A 108 -24.65 22.48 -46.46
C ARG A 108 -25.83 23.44 -46.49
N GLU A 109 -25.55 24.70 -46.83
CA GLU A 109 -26.32 25.44 -47.83
C GLU A 109 -25.46 26.57 -48.43
N ILE A 110 -25.14 26.43 -49.72
CA ILE A 110 -25.10 27.52 -50.71
C ILE A 110 -26.23 27.18 -51.66
#